data_AF-X1G3Z5-F1
#
_entry.id   AF-X1G3Z5-F1
#
_cell.length_a   1.000
_cell.length_b   1.000
_cell.length_c   1.000
_cell.angle_alpha   90.00
_cell.angle_beta   90.00
_cell.angle_gamma   90.00
#
_symmetry.space_group_name_H-M   'P 1'
#
loop_
_entity.id
_entity.type
_entity.pdbx_description
1 polymer ?
#
loop_
_entity_poly.entity_id
_entity_poly.type
_entity_poly.pdbx_seq_one_letter_code
_entity_poly.pdbx_strand_id
1 'polypeptide(L)'
;GIINGGTDKEATVFWCKVASGYFPVALDVLSDLLFNSRFDARDMEKERQVIIEEINMNLDLPQQRVNMLIDELLWPGQPLGREVIGTKEA
;
A
#
# COMPACT_ATOMS: atom_id res chain seq x y z
N GLY A 1 -18.78 -8.56 4.16
CA GLY A 1 -18.34 -7.68 3.05
C GLY A 1 -16.90 -7.95 2.74
N ILE A 2 -16.31 -7.21 1.80
CA ILE A 2 -14.86 -7.15 1.59
C ILE A 2 -14.44 -5.71 1.83
N ILE A 3 -13.34 -5.50 2.55
CA ILE A 3 -12.64 -4.23 2.67
C ILE A 3 -11.24 -4.43 2.10
N ASN A 4 -10.75 -3.46 1.34
CA ASN A 4 -9.40 -3.52 0.80
C ASN A 4 -8.85 -2.11 0.56
N GLY A 5 -7.54 -2.02 0.35
CA GLY A 5 -6.86 -0.78 -0.01
C GLY A 5 -5.66 -1.05 -0.92
N GLY A 6 -5.15 0.00 -1.54
CA GLY A 6 -3.96 -0.08 -2.37
C GLY A 6 -3.41 1.30 -2.66
N THR A 7 -2.10 1.37 -2.87
CA THR A 7 -1.39 2.58 -3.24
C THR A 7 -0.65 2.35 -4.54
N ASP A 8 -0.72 3.34 -5.41
CA ASP A 8 0.08 3.47 -6.63
C ASP A 8 0.77 4.85 -6.59
N LYS A 9 1.57 5.18 -7.60
CA LYS A 9 2.43 6.38 -7.63
C LYS A 9 1.70 7.69 -7.39
N GLU A 10 0.45 7.79 -7.84
CA GLU A 10 -0.33 9.04 -7.79
C GLU A 10 -1.66 8.92 -7.06
N ALA A 11 -2.04 7.71 -6.63
CA ALA A 11 -3.34 7.47 -6.02
C ALA A 11 -3.27 6.40 -4.93
N THR A 12 -3.99 6.65 -3.85
CA THR A 12 -4.30 5.65 -2.83
C THR A 12 -5.81 5.46 -2.78
N VAL A 13 -6.26 4.21 -2.76
CA VAL A 13 -7.68 3.86 -2.78
C VAL A 13 -7.97 2.98 -1.57
N PHE A 14 -9.03 3.32 -0.83
CA PHE A 14 -9.64 2.49 0.20
C PHE A 14 -11.09 2.28 -0.17
N TRP A 15 -11.56 1.03 -0.13
CA TRP A 15 -12.91 0.71 -0.58
C TRP A 15 -13.48 -0.49 0.17
N CYS A 16 -14.81 -0.57 0.14
CA CYS A 16 -15.54 -1.68 0.72
C CYS A 16 -16.70 -2.09 -0.18
N LYS A 17 -16.94 -3.40 -0.27
CA LYS A 17 -18.09 -4.00 -0.95
C LYS A 17 -18.96 -4.74 0.07
N VAL A 18 -20.19 -4.27 0.23
CA VAL A 18 -21.16 -4.79 1.20
C VAL A 18 -22.55 -4.91 0.58
N ALA A 19 -23.41 -5.74 1.17
CA ALA A 19 -24.84 -5.71 0.84
C ALA A 19 -25.44 -4.38 1.30
N SER A 20 -26.47 -3.90 0.59
CA SER A 20 -27.01 -2.54 0.74
C SER A 20 -27.38 -2.15 2.17
N GLY A 21 -27.97 -3.07 2.94
CA GLY A 21 -28.35 -2.81 4.34
C GLY A 21 -27.19 -2.50 5.29
N TYR A 22 -25.95 -2.83 4.90
CA TYR A 22 -24.75 -2.57 5.69
C TYR A 22 -23.98 -1.32 5.24
N PHE A 23 -24.51 -0.55 4.28
CA PHE A 23 -23.85 0.66 3.81
C PHE A 23 -23.49 1.65 4.95
N PRO A 24 -24.39 1.95 5.92
CA PRO A 24 -24.04 2.87 7.01
C PRO A 24 -22.84 2.40 7.84
N VAL A 25 -22.77 1.10 8.14
CA VAL A 25 -21.66 0.50 8.91
C VAL A 25 -20.36 0.53 8.10
N ALA A 26 -20.43 0.26 6.80
CA ALA A 26 -19.25 0.26 5.94
C ALA A 26 -18.65 1.67 5.78
N LEU A 27 -19.51 2.69 5.68
CA LEU A 27 -19.10 4.09 5.63
C LEU A 27 -18.46 4.53 6.95
N ASP A 28 -19.05 4.14 8.08
CA ASP A 28 -18.52 4.42 9.43
C ASP A 28 -17.10 3.85 9.59
N VAL A 29 -16.93 2.55 9.27
CA VAL A 29 -15.62 1.88 9.34
C VAL A 29 -14.58 2.52 8.41
N LEU A 30 -14.92 2.83 7.15
CA LEU A 30 -13.98 3.49 6.23
C LEU A 30 -13.60 4.89 6.72
N SER A 31 -14.56 5.65 7.25
CA SER A 31 -14.30 7.01 7.75
C SER A 31 -13.40 6.98 8.98
N ASP A 32 -13.65 6.07 9.91
CA ASP A 32 -12.81 5.91 11.11
C ASP A 32 -11.39 5.49 10.76
N LEU A 33 -11.24 4.56 9.80
CA LEU A 33 -9.94 4.14 9.28
C LEU A 33 -9.15 5.32 8.68
N LEU A 34 -9.81 6.21 7.92
CA LEU A 34 -9.13 7.35 7.28
C LEU A 34 -8.79 8.48 8.25
N PHE A 35 -9.68 8.79 9.20
CA PHE A 35 -9.56 10.01 10.01
C PHE A 35 -9.07 9.78 11.44
N ASN A 36 -9.23 8.57 11.99
CA ASN A 36 -8.93 8.27 13.39
C ASN A 36 -7.97 7.07 13.57
N SER A 37 -7.20 6.72 12.53
CA SER A 37 -6.20 5.65 12.62
C SER A 37 -5.19 5.89 13.74
N ARG A 38 -4.98 4.86 14.56
CA ARG A 38 -4.01 4.88 15.66
C ARG A 38 -2.77 4.08 15.25
N PHE A 39 -1.62 4.76 15.21
CA PHE A 39 -0.35 4.15 14.87
C PHE A 39 0.38 3.66 16.14
N ASP A 40 -0.03 2.52 16.71
CA ASP A 40 0.67 1.91 17.85
C ASP A 40 2.06 1.41 17.42
N ALA A 41 3.09 1.73 18.18
CA ALA A 41 4.47 1.42 17.82
C ALA A 41 4.72 -0.09 17.64
N ARG A 42 4.01 -0.96 18.36
CA ARG A 42 4.19 -2.41 18.24
C ARG A 42 3.56 -2.94 16.96
N ASP A 43 2.44 -2.37 16.54
CA ASP A 43 1.78 -2.76 15.29
C ASP A 43 2.55 -2.22 14.08
N MET A 44 3.11 -1.01 14.19
CA MET A 44 4.02 -0.46 13.17
C MET A 44 5.25 -1.35 12.95
N GLU A 45 5.87 -1.87 14.02
CA GLU A 45 7.04 -2.73 13.88
C GLU A 45 6.70 -4.09 13.26
N LYS A 46 5.53 -4.65 13.58
CA LYS A 46 5.05 -5.87 12.91
C LYS A 46 4.82 -5.63 11.43
N GLU A 47 4.17 -4.53 11.07
CA GLU A 47 3.87 -4.20 9.68
C GLU A 47 5.15 -3.95 8.87
N ARG A 48 6.18 -3.33 9.48
CA ARG A 48 7.50 -3.17 8.85
C ARG A 48 8.09 -4.50 8.39
N GLN A 49 7.99 -5.55 9.21
CA GLN A 49 8.50 -6.87 8.84
C GLN A 49 7.71 -7.47 7.67
N VAL A 50 6.39 -7.26 7.62
CA VAL A 50 5.55 -7.69 6.49
C VAL A 50 5.97 -6.97 5.21
N ILE A 51 6.16 -5.65 5.25
CA ILE A 51 6.59 -4.85 4.10
C ILE A 51 7.98 -5.28 3.59
N ILE A 52 8.92 -5.59 4.50
CA ILE A 52 10.25 -6.10 4.11
C ILE A 52 10.12 -7.42 3.33
N GLU A 53 9.22 -8.31 3.74
CA GLU A 53 8.97 -9.55 3.01
C GLU A 53 8.27 -9.31 1.67
N GLU A 54 7.37 -8.35 1.56
CA GLU A 54 6.78 -7.95 0.27
C GLU A 54 7.85 -7.41 -0.70
N ILE A 55 8.81 -6.62 -0.21
CA ILE A 55 9.96 -6.17 -1.00
C ILE A 55 10.78 -7.37 -1.48
N ASN A 56 11.06 -8.35 -0.60
CA ASN A 56 11.77 -9.59 -0.99
C ASN A 56 11.04 -10.33 -2.10
N MET A 57 9.73 -10.53 -1.93
CA MET A 57 8.88 -11.22 -2.91
C MET A 57 8.90 -10.52 -4.27
N ASN A 58 8.83 -9.18 -4.31
CA ASN A 58 8.90 -8.42 -5.56
C ASN A 58 10.27 -8.54 -6.24
N LEU A 59 11.36 -8.58 -5.48
CA LEU A 59 12.71 -8.76 -6.02
C LEU A 59 12.97 -10.18 -6.54
N ASP A 60 12.30 -11.18 -5.97
CA ASP A 60 12.36 -12.58 -6.39
C ASP A 60 11.50 -12.87 -7.63
N LEU A 61 10.60 -11.97 -8.01
CA LEU A 61 9.79 -12.04 -9.22
C LEU A 61 10.43 -11.23 -10.36
N PRO A 62 11.06 -11.87 -11.37
CA PRO A 62 11.81 -11.15 -12.41
C PRO A 62 10.98 -10.12 -13.16
N GLN A 63 9.70 -10.41 -13.41
CA GLN A 63 8.84 -9.47 -14.13
C GLN A 63 8.55 -8.20 -13.33
N GLN A 64 8.37 -8.31 -12.01
CA GLN A 64 8.20 -7.13 -11.16
C GLN A 64 9.49 -6.31 -11.17
N ARG A 65 10.64 -6.98 -10.98
CA ARG A 65 11.95 -6.32 -11.02
C ARG A 65 12.24 -5.58 -12.32
N VAL A 66 11.85 -6.14 -13.47
CA VAL A 66 11.99 -5.44 -14.76
C VAL A 66 11.15 -4.15 -14.79
N ASN A 67 9.91 -4.20 -14.32
CA ASN A 67 9.06 -3.00 -14.27
C ASN A 67 9.66 -1.91 -13.37
N MET A 68 10.16 -2.28 -12.18
CA MET A 68 10.81 -1.35 -11.26
C MET A 68 11.99 -0.63 -11.92
N LEU A 69 12.85 -1.39 -12.63
CA LEU A 69 14.01 -0.85 -13.34
C LEU A 69 13.60 0.06 -14.52
N ILE A 70 12.53 -0.28 -15.24
CA ILE A 70 12.01 0.55 -16.34
C ILE A 70 11.55 1.90 -15.79
N ASP A 71 10.83 1.89 -14.67
CA ASP A 71 10.32 3.11 -14.04
C ASP A 71 11.44 4.04 -13.57
N GLU A 72 12.48 3.49 -12.93
CA GLU A 72 13.67 4.26 -12.53
C GLU A 72 14.38 4.89 -13.74
N LEU A 73 14.52 4.13 -14.84
CA LEU A 73 15.17 4.58 -16.07
C LEU A 73 14.37 5.63 -16.83
N LEU A 74 13.04 5.54 -16.83
CA LEU A 74 12.17 6.52 -17.49
C LEU A 74 12.15 7.87 -16.75
N TRP A 75 12.34 7.85 -15.43
CA TRP A 75 12.16 9.01 -14.56
C TRP A 75 13.41 9.34 -13.73
N PRO A 76 14.58 9.59 -14.36
CA PRO A 76 15.83 9.76 -13.64
C PRO A 76 15.79 10.98 -12.71
N GLY A 77 16.03 10.75 -11.41
CA GLY A 77 16.02 11.80 -10.39
C GLY A 77 14.64 12.38 -10.07
N GLN A 78 13.57 11.84 -10.65
CA GLN A 78 12.19 12.30 -10.41
C GLN A 78 11.46 11.38 -9.42
N PRO A 79 10.52 11.90 -8.60
CA PRO A 79 9.76 11.09 -7.66
C PRO A 79 9.00 9.91 -8.29
N LEU A 80 8.56 10.05 -9.55
CA LEU A 80 7.79 9.03 -10.26
C LEU A 80 8.61 7.76 -10.59
N GLY A 81 9.94 7.86 -10.57
CA GLY A 81 10.83 6.70 -10.73
C GLY A 81 11.09 5.93 -9.44
N ARG A 82 10.54 6.38 -8.30
CA ARG A 82 10.70 5.70 -7.01
C ARG A 82 9.67 4.59 -6.89
N GLU A 83 10.09 3.48 -6.31
CA GLU A 83 9.18 2.39 -5.97
C GLU A 83 8.17 2.80 -4.90
N VAL A 84 6.91 2.40 -5.12
CA VAL A 84 5.79 2.74 -4.22
C VAL A 84 5.98 2.12 -2.85
N ILE A 85 6.53 0.89 -2.80
CA ILE A 85 6.80 0.16 -1.56
C ILE A 85 8.01 0.70 -0.79
N GLY A 86 8.87 1.50 -1.43
CA GLY A 86 10.06 2.08 -0.82
C GLY A 86 11.26 1.13 -0.76
N THR A 87 12.15 1.36 0.21
CA THR A 87 13.38 0.58 0.45
C THR A 87 13.40 0.00 1.86
N LYS A 88 14.22 -1.01 2.11
CA LYS A 88 14.25 -1.73 3.40
C LYS A 88 14.83 -0.89 4.54
N GLU A 89 15.63 0.11 4.21
CA GLU A 89 16.32 0.98 5.16
C GLU A 89 15.45 2.15 5.66
N ALA A 90 14.30 2.39 5.03
CA ALA A 90 13.38 3.49 5.36
C ALA A 90 12.45 3.19 6.56
#